data_AF-A0A357N7X4-F1
#
_entry.id   AF-A0A357N7X4-F1
#
_cell.length_a   1.000
_cell.length_b   1.000
_cell.length_c   1.000
_cell.angle_alpha   90.00
_cell.angle_beta   90.00
_cell.angle_gamma   90.00
#
_symmetry.space_group_name_H-M   'P 1'
#
loop_
_entity.id
_entity.type
_entity.pdbx_description
1 polymer ?
#
loop_
_entity_poly.entity_id
_entity_poly.type
_entity_poly.pdbx_seq_one_letter_code
_entity_poly.pdbx_strand_id
1 'polypeptide(L)'
;DVVYNKGIMTTVILDNSITGMTGHQHNPATGYTIRMEPTRKVDLEALVRACGVAHVTVVDAYDLAAVEKALRAAMSCGEPAVVIARKPCVLLEKNRRVSPYGVVADKCKQCKACMKLGCPAVTDTGAGIAIDANLCNACGVCAQVCKFDAITQEGVRNG
;
A
#
# COMPACT_ATOMS: atom_id res chain seq x y z
N ASP A 1 -9.13 -21.95 12.78
CA ASP A 1 -9.93 -21.52 13.94
C ASP A 1 -11.07 -20.56 13.64
N VAL A 2 -10.84 -19.38 13.06
CA VAL A 2 -11.89 -18.36 12.86
C VAL A 2 -13.12 -18.91 12.14
N VAL A 3 -12.94 -19.52 10.96
CA VAL A 3 -14.05 -20.07 10.16
C VAL A 3 -14.77 -21.20 10.91
N TYR A 4 -14.00 -22.16 11.45
CA TYR A 4 -14.55 -23.31 12.18
C TYR A 4 -15.41 -22.89 13.39
N ASN A 5 -14.96 -21.90 14.16
CA ASN A 5 -15.66 -21.42 15.34
C ASN A 5 -16.68 -20.31 15.03
N LYS A 6 -16.93 -20.00 13.75
CA LYS A 6 -17.83 -18.91 13.33
C LYS A 6 -17.47 -17.55 13.97
N GLY A 7 -16.18 -17.30 14.15
CA GLY A 7 -15.69 -16.05 14.73
C GLY A 7 -15.90 -14.87 13.78
N ILE A 8 -16.36 -13.74 14.29
CA ILE A 8 -16.49 -12.51 13.51
C ILE A 8 -15.16 -11.76 13.56
N MET A 9 -14.36 -11.93 12.51
CA MET A 9 -13.03 -11.32 12.41
C MET A 9 -12.78 -10.82 10.99
N THR A 10 -12.26 -9.60 10.92
CA THR A 10 -11.66 -9.04 9.69
C THR A 10 -10.16 -9.29 9.71
N THR A 11 -9.67 -10.15 8.82
CA THR A 11 -8.23 -10.36 8.61
C THR A 11 -7.75 -9.50 7.44
N VAL A 12 -6.64 -8.78 7.64
CA VAL A 12 -6.02 -7.98 6.59
C VAL A 12 -4.70 -8.63 6.18
N ILE A 13 -4.59 -9.02 4.91
CA ILE A 13 -3.36 -9.56 4.33
C ILE A 13 -2.67 -8.45 3.55
N LEU A 14 -1.44 -8.10 3.96
CA LEU A 14 -0.59 -7.14 3.27
C LEU A 14 0.30 -7.90 2.27
N ASP A 15 -0.17 -8.01 1.02
CA ASP A 15 0.54 -8.72 -0.05
C ASP A 15 1.46 -7.77 -0.82
N ASN A 16 2.73 -7.75 -0.42
CA ASN A 16 3.81 -7.07 -1.13
C ASN A 16 4.54 -7.95 -2.15
N SER A 17 4.09 -9.19 -2.34
CA SER A 17 4.62 -10.20 -3.27
C SER A 17 6.11 -10.61 -3.06
N ILE A 18 6.72 -10.23 -1.94
CA ILE A 18 8.10 -10.60 -1.59
C ILE A 18 8.33 -10.50 -0.07
N THR A 19 9.34 -11.19 0.47
CA THR A 19 9.73 -11.03 1.87
C THR A 19 10.58 -9.77 2.03
N GLY A 20 9.94 -8.61 2.20
CA GLY A 20 10.61 -7.31 2.23
C GLY A 20 11.59 -7.12 3.41
N MET A 21 11.12 -7.25 4.65
CA MET A 21 11.90 -6.88 5.84
C MET A 21 13.15 -7.75 6.09
N THR A 22 13.17 -9.01 5.69
CA THR A 22 14.26 -9.96 5.98
C THR A 22 15.17 -10.22 4.78
N GLY A 23 15.36 -9.22 3.92
CA GLY A 23 16.35 -9.28 2.85
C GLY A 23 15.86 -9.89 1.54
N HIS A 24 14.65 -9.56 1.10
CA HIS A 24 14.16 -9.83 -0.26
C HIS A 24 14.08 -11.31 -0.64
N GLN A 25 13.85 -12.17 0.34
CA GLN A 25 13.74 -13.59 0.05
C GLN A 25 12.47 -13.86 -0.78
N HIS A 26 12.63 -14.65 -1.84
CA HIS A 26 11.51 -15.17 -2.60
C HIS A 26 10.63 -16.00 -1.68
N ASN A 27 9.33 -15.83 -1.84
CA ASN A 27 8.32 -16.58 -1.12
C ASN A 27 7.27 -17.11 -2.10
N PRO A 28 6.33 -17.95 -1.66
CA PRO A 28 5.32 -18.52 -2.55
C PRO A 28 4.44 -17.47 -3.27
N ALA A 29 4.37 -16.22 -2.78
CA ALA A 29 3.68 -15.13 -3.44
C ALA A 29 4.53 -14.41 -4.51
N THR A 30 5.82 -14.74 -4.64
CA THR A 30 6.74 -14.14 -5.61
C THR A 30 6.72 -14.84 -6.97
N GLY A 31 6.34 -16.13 -7.03
CA GLY A 31 6.31 -16.91 -8.27
C GLY A 31 7.69 -17.37 -8.76
N TYR A 32 8.70 -17.38 -7.89
CA TYR A 32 10.04 -17.90 -8.17
C TYR A 32 10.50 -18.82 -7.05
N THR A 33 11.28 -19.86 -7.39
CA THR A 33 11.94 -20.72 -6.40
C THR A 33 13.16 -20.02 -5.78
N ILE A 34 13.74 -20.62 -4.74
CA ILE A 34 15.03 -20.16 -4.17
C ILE A 34 16.19 -20.20 -5.18
N ARG A 35 16.03 -20.89 -6.32
CA ARG A 35 16.99 -20.97 -7.42
C ARG A 35 16.70 -19.94 -8.53
N MET A 36 15.77 -19.02 -8.33
CA MET A 36 15.32 -18.04 -9.33
C MET A 36 14.60 -18.65 -10.55
N GLU A 37 14.07 -19.85 -10.41
CA GLU A 37 13.29 -20.49 -11.48
C GLU A 37 11.82 -20.07 -11.37
N PRO A 38 11.16 -19.69 -12.49
CA PRO A 38 9.73 -19.42 -12.48
C PRO A 38 8.94 -20.62 -11.94
N THR A 39 7.98 -20.35 -11.06
CA THR A 39 7.11 -21.37 -10.47
C THR A 39 5.69 -20.84 -10.26
N ARG A 40 4.81 -21.69 -9.72
CA ARG A 40 3.43 -21.32 -9.41
C ARG A 40 3.41 -20.36 -8.23
N LYS A 41 2.86 -19.17 -8.45
CA LYS A 41 2.51 -18.22 -7.39
C LYS A 41 1.30 -18.75 -6.61
N VAL A 42 1.34 -18.67 -5.29
CA VAL A 42 0.18 -18.94 -4.44
C VAL A 42 -0.89 -17.90 -4.71
N ASP A 43 -2.09 -18.37 -5.05
CA ASP A 43 -3.29 -17.55 -5.13
C ASP A 43 -3.87 -17.42 -3.72
N LEU A 44 -3.59 -16.27 -3.09
CA LEU A 44 -4.09 -15.96 -1.75
C LEU A 44 -5.62 -15.92 -1.71
N GLU A 45 -6.27 -15.50 -2.80
CA GLU A 45 -7.72 -15.38 -2.82
C GLU A 45 -8.35 -16.76 -2.88
N ALA A 46 -7.84 -17.63 -3.74
CA ALA A 46 -8.26 -19.03 -3.80
C ALA A 46 -7.98 -19.77 -2.48
N LEU A 47 -6.81 -19.54 -1.87
CA LEU A 47 -6.45 -20.14 -0.59
C LEU A 47 -7.42 -19.74 0.53
N VAL A 48 -7.69 -18.44 0.66
CA VAL A 48 -8.60 -17.91 1.68
C VAL A 48 -10.03 -18.43 1.47
N ARG A 49 -10.50 -18.49 0.22
CA ARG A 49 -11.81 -19.09 -0.11
C ARG A 49 -11.84 -20.58 0.21
N ALA A 50 -10.77 -21.32 -0.09
CA ALA A 50 -10.66 -22.74 0.26
C ALA A 50 -10.65 -22.98 1.77
N CYS A 51 -10.18 -22.02 2.57
CA CYS A 51 -10.31 -22.04 4.03
C CYS A 51 -11.74 -21.77 4.55
N GLY A 52 -12.71 -21.51 3.66
CA GLY A 52 -14.12 -21.31 3.99
C GLY A 52 -14.52 -19.87 4.30
N VAL A 53 -13.70 -18.88 3.92
CA VAL A 53 -14.08 -17.47 4.02
C VAL A 53 -14.84 -17.05 2.75
N ALA A 54 -16.09 -16.63 2.91
CA ALA A 54 -16.93 -16.15 1.80
C ALA A 54 -16.56 -14.72 1.37
N HIS A 55 -16.25 -13.85 2.35
CA HIS A 55 -15.97 -12.43 2.09
C HIS A 55 -14.49 -12.19 1.85
N VAL A 56 -14.08 -12.18 0.59
CA VAL A 56 -12.70 -11.89 0.19
C VAL A 56 -12.68 -10.71 -0.76
N THR A 57 -12.05 -9.62 -0.34
CA THR A 57 -11.91 -8.38 -1.14
C THR A 57 -10.43 -8.09 -1.39
N VAL A 58 -10.07 -7.77 -2.62
CA VAL A 58 -8.72 -7.33 -2.99
C VAL A 58 -8.75 -5.84 -3.30
N VAL A 59 -7.80 -5.10 -2.75
CA VAL A 59 -7.67 -3.64 -2.96
C VAL A 59 -6.22 -3.27 -3.25
N ASP A 60 -6.00 -2.20 -4.02
CA ASP A 60 -4.68 -1.59 -4.15
C ASP A 60 -4.30 -0.94 -2.81
N ALA A 61 -3.14 -1.30 -2.26
CA ALA A 61 -2.70 -0.78 -0.96
C ALA A 61 -2.44 0.75 -0.96
N TYR A 62 -2.31 1.39 -2.13
CA TYR A 62 -2.14 2.83 -2.26
C TYR A 62 -3.44 3.58 -2.53
N ASP A 63 -4.58 2.92 -2.73
CA ASP A 63 -5.88 3.59 -2.81
C ASP A 63 -6.53 3.62 -1.42
N LEU A 64 -6.32 4.72 -0.69
CA LEU A 64 -6.80 4.85 0.69
C LEU A 64 -8.34 4.78 0.78
N ALA A 65 -9.05 5.31 -0.22
CA ALA A 65 -10.50 5.31 -0.24
C ALA A 65 -11.05 3.88 -0.46
N ALA A 66 -10.45 3.12 -1.38
CA ALA A 66 -10.81 1.72 -1.59
C ALA A 66 -10.50 0.86 -0.36
N VAL A 67 -9.33 1.07 0.27
CA VAL A 67 -8.94 0.38 1.51
C VAL A 67 -9.93 0.69 2.63
N GLU A 68 -10.27 1.96 2.86
CA GLU A 68 -11.24 2.35 3.88
C GLU A 68 -12.61 1.70 3.62
N LYS A 69 -13.10 1.76 2.38
CA LYS A 69 -14.37 1.15 1.98
C LYS A 69 -14.38 -0.35 2.23
N ALA A 70 -13.32 -1.06 1.84
CA ALA A 70 -13.20 -2.50 2.02
C ALA A 70 -13.16 -2.90 3.51
N LEU A 71 -12.40 -2.17 4.33
CA LEU A 71 -12.33 -2.41 5.76
C LEU A 71 -13.68 -2.18 6.45
N ARG A 72 -14.38 -1.08 6.12
CA ARG A 72 -15.72 -0.79 6.67
C ARG A 72 -16.72 -1.89 6.30
N ALA A 73 -16.72 -2.33 5.04
CA ALA A 73 -17.59 -3.41 4.59
C ALA A 73 -17.28 -4.73 5.31
N ALA A 74 -16.01 -5.11 5.40
CA ALA A 74 -15.58 -6.32 6.09
C ALA A 74 -15.94 -6.31 7.58
N MET A 75 -15.71 -5.20 8.28
CA MET A 75 -16.07 -5.06 9.70
C MET A 75 -17.57 -5.08 9.96
N SER A 76 -18.39 -4.71 8.97
CA SER A 76 -19.85 -4.62 9.12
C SER A 76 -20.58 -5.88 8.66
N CYS A 77 -19.91 -6.84 8.03
CA CYS A 77 -20.57 -8.00 7.43
C CYS A 77 -21.04 -9.06 8.44
N GLY A 78 -20.58 -9.01 9.70
CA GLY A 78 -21.00 -9.95 10.74
C GLY A 78 -20.50 -11.39 10.55
N GLU A 79 -19.57 -11.62 9.61
CA GLU A 79 -19.00 -12.92 9.26
C GLU A 79 -17.46 -12.80 9.17
N PRO A 80 -16.71 -13.92 9.15
CA PRO A 80 -15.30 -13.88 8.80
C PRO A 80 -15.09 -13.20 7.44
N ALA A 81 -14.18 -12.23 7.39
CA ALA A 81 -13.85 -11.51 6.16
C ALA A 81 -12.34 -11.33 6.03
N VAL A 82 -11.85 -11.36 4.79
CA VAL A 82 -10.46 -11.07 4.45
C VAL A 82 -10.39 -9.92 3.46
N VAL A 83 -9.56 -8.92 3.79
CA VAL A 83 -9.15 -7.87 2.87
C VAL A 83 -7.68 -8.09 2.50
N ILE A 84 -7.41 -8.27 1.21
CA ILE A 84 -6.05 -8.40 0.68
C ILE A 84 -5.65 -7.05 0.11
N ALA A 85 -4.83 -6.31 0.84
CA ALA A 85 -4.22 -5.07 0.35
C ALA A 85 -2.95 -5.45 -0.44
N ARG A 86 -3.02 -5.33 -1.76
CA ARG A 86 -1.99 -5.83 -2.67
C ARG A 86 -1.26 -4.68 -3.35
N LYS A 87 0.07 -4.66 -3.23
CA LYS A 87 0.94 -3.78 -4.00
C LYS A 87 2.36 -4.35 -4.02
N PRO A 88 2.96 -4.61 -5.19
CA PRO A 88 4.34 -5.09 -5.25
C PRO A 88 5.29 -4.17 -4.47
N CYS A 89 6.25 -4.76 -3.75
CA CYS A 89 7.27 -3.99 -3.06
C CYS A 89 8.04 -3.12 -4.07
N VAL A 90 8.26 -1.84 -3.75
CA VAL A 90 9.06 -0.91 -4.57
C VAL A 90 10.44 -1.47 -4.92
N LEU A 91 11.00 -2.31 -4.05
CA LEU A 91 12.32 -2.91 -4.20
C LEU A 91 12.38 -3.97 -5.32
N LEU A 92 11.23 -4.46 -5.80
CA LEU A 92 11.14 -5.33 -6.98
C LEU A 92 11.32 -4.55 -8.29
N GLU A 93 11.04 -3.24 -8.30
CA GLU A 93 11.07 -2.40 -9.51
C GLU A 93 12.42 -1.67 -9.64
N LYS A 94 13.46 -2.40 -10.06
CA LYS A 94 14.85 -1.91 -10.11
C LYS A 94 15.11 -0.70 -11.04
N ASN A 95 14.16 -0.32 -11.91
CA ASN A 95 14.32 0.73 -12.93
C ASN A 95 13.12 1.68 -13.03
N ARG A 96 12.40 1.92 -11.93
CA ARG A 96 11.21 2.78 -11.97
C ARG A 96 11.61 4.25 -12.17
N ARG A 97 11.50 4.75 -13.41
CA ARG A 97 11.50 6.20 -13.67
C ARG A 97 10.13 6.74 -13.29
N VAL A 98 10.02 7.30 -12.09
CA VAL A 98 8.82 7.97 -11.64
C VAL A 98 9.06 9.47 -11.51
N SER A 99 8.03 10.24 -11.82
CA SER A 99 7.97 11.65 -11.43
C SER A 99 7.73 11.69 -9.91
N PRO A 100 8.69 12.20 -9.12
CA PRO A 100 8.52 12.31 -7.67
C PRO A 100 7.44 13.34 -7.35
N TYR A 101 6.89 13.27 -6.15
CA TYR A 101 6.02 14.32 -5.63
C TYR A 101 6.85 15.43 -5.00
N GLY A 102 6.39 16.66 -5.15
CA GLY A 102 6.93 17.85 -4.48
C GLY A 102 5.83 18.58 -3.70
N VAL A 103 6.26 19.53 -2.87
CA VAL A 103 5.36 20.39 -2.08
C VAL A 103 5.32 21.79 -2.70
N VAL A 104 4.13 22.27 -3.03
CA VAL A 104 3.88 23.66 -3.44
C VAL A 104 3.78 24.52 -2.18
N ALA A 105 4.84 25.28 -1.90
CA ALA A 105 4.98 26.07 -0.66
C ALA A 105 3.75 26.96 -0.38
N ASP A 106 3.26 27.67 -1.39
CA ASP A 106 2.14 28.63 -1.25
C ASP A 106 0.82 27.97 -0.83
N LYS A 107 0.63 26.69 -1.20
CA LYS A 107 -0.57 25.93 -0.84
C LYS A 107 -0.42 25.19 0.49
N CYS A 108 0.81 24.94 0.93
CA CYS A 108 1.08 24.15 2.11
C CYS A 108 0.72 24.91 3.40
N LYS A 109 -0.19 24.35 4.19
CA LYS A 109 -0.58 24.88 5.51
C LYS A 109 0.21 24.29 6.69
N GLN A 110 1.29 23.54 6.40
CA GLN A 110 2.12 22.88 7.42
C GLN A 110 1.33 22.05 8.46
N CYS A 111 0.18 21.48 8.07
CA CYS A 111 -0.69 20.73 8.97
C CYS A 111 -0.14 19.35 9.40
N LYS A 112 0.99 18.92 8.81
CA LYS A 112 1.70 17.66 9.07
C LYS A 112 0.89 16.37 8.83
N ALA A 113 -0.24 16.44 8.12
CA ALA A 113 -1.05 15.26 7.78
C ALA A 113 -0.24 14.21 6.98
N CYS A 114 0.55 14.66 6.00
CA CYS A 114 1.42 13.80 5.20
C CYS A 114 2.53 13.13 6.02
N MET A 115 3.01 13.74 7.10
CA MET A 115 4.04 13.15 7.96
C MET A 115 3.53 11.96 8.77
N LYS A 116 2.24 11.94 9.11
CA LYS A 116 1.62 10.81 9.85
C LYS A 116 1.68 9.49 9.10
N LEU A 117 1.94 9.52 7.79
CA LEU A 117 2.14 8.34 6.96
C LEU A 117 3.47 7.62 7.25
N GLY A 118 4.43 8.28 7.91
CA GLY A 118 5.77 7.72 8.14
C GLY A 118 6.59 7.54 6.86
N CYS A 119 6.28 8.30 5.80
CA CYS A 119 7.02 8.23 4.55
C CYS A 119 8.45 8.76 4.75
N PRO A 120 9.50 7.98 4.42
CA PRO A 120 10.89 8.40 4.62
C PRO A 120 11.30 9.58 3.73
N ALA A 121 10.57 9.82 2.64
CA ALA A 121 10.82 10.95 1.74
C ALA A 121 10.25 12.28 2.25
N VAL A 122 9.35 12.27 3.24
CA VAL A 122 8.69 13.49 3.74
C VAL A 122 9.43 14.00 4.97
N THR A 123 9.92 15.24 4.93
CA THR A 123 10.69 15.85 6.02
C THR A 123 10.12 17.22 6.40
N ASP A 124 10.29 17.58 7.67
CA ASP A 124 10.04 18.94 8.18
C ASP A 124 11.39 19.65 8.25
N THR A 125 11.59 20.69 7.44
CA THR A 125 12.83 21.47 7.39
C THR A 125 12.84 22.61 8.40
N GLY A 126 11.79 22.77 9.21
CA GLY A 126 11.57 23.93 10.08
C GLY A 126 11.01 25.14 9.34
N ALA A 127 11.41 25.36 8.08
CA ALA A 127 10.82 26.37 7.19
C ALA A 127 9.56 25.88 6.46
N GLY A 128 9.39 24.56 6.33
CA GLY A 128 8.32 23.96 5.54
C GLY A 128 8.38 22.44 5.53
N ILE A 129 7.35 21.83 4.92
CA ILE A 129 7.39 20.41 4.57
C ILE A 129 8.04 20.26 3.20
N ALA A 130 8.98 19.34 3.09
CA ALA A 130 9.65 19.00 1.82
C ALA A 130 9.49 17.50 1.51
N ILE A 131 9.61 17.16 0.23
CA ILE A 131 9.70 15.76 -0.22
C ILE A 131 11.04 15.58 -0.93
N ASP A 132 11.84 14.63 -0.46
CA ASP A 132 13.11 14.26 -1.11
C ASP A 132 12.83 13.41 -2.36
N ALA A 133 13.17 13.97 -3.53
CA ALA A 133 12.98 13.33 -4.82
C ALA A 133 13.76 12.01 -4.98
N ASN A 134 14.91 11.85 -4.30
CA ASN A 134 15.71 10.62 -4.37
C ASN A 134 15.11 9.47 -3.55
N LEU A 135 14.34 9.80 -2.51
CA LEU A 135 13.65 8.83 -1.66
C LEU A 135 12.20 8.60 -2.08
N CYS A 136 11.62 9.53 -2.85
CA CYS A 136 10.24 9.47 -3.28
C CYS A 136 10.03 8.34 -4.30
N ASN A 137 9.22 7.35 -3.94
CA ASN A 137 8.82 6.28 -4.85
C ASN A 137 7.56 6.59 -5.67
N ALA A 138 7.03 7.82 -5.59
CA ALA A 138 5.80 8.25 -6.25
C ALA A 138 4.57 7.35 -6.00
N CYS A 139 4.36 6.91 -4.75
CA CYS A 139 3.18 6.15 -4.37
C CYS A 139 1.86 6.95 -4.39
N GLY A 140 1.93 8.29 -4.29
CA GLY A 140 0.77 9.18 -4.32
C GLY A 140 -0.08 9.22 -3.04
N VAL A 141 0.23 8.40 -2.03
CA VAL A 141 -0.51 8.35 -0.76
C VAL A 141 -0.45 9.70 -0.02
N CYS A 142 0.68 10.39 -0.09
CA CYS A 142 0.84 11.72 0.50
C CYS A 142 -0.05 12.79 -0.15
N ALA A 143 -0.29 12.70 -1.46
CA ALA A 143 -1.19 13.61 -2.16
C ALA A 143 -2.65 13.38 -1.76
N GLN A 144 -3.06 12.11 -1.59
CA GLN A 144 -4.44 11.75 -1.17
C GLN A 144 -4.84 12.30 0.20
N VAL A 145 -3.88 12.45 1.13
CA VAL A 145 -4.16 12.99 2.46
C VAL A 145 -4.03 14.52 2.53
N CYS A 146 -3.55 15.17 1.47
CA CYS A 146 -3.41 16.62 1.42
C CYS A 146 -4.73 17.27 1.04
N LYS A 147 -5.39 17.95 1.99
CA LYS A 147 -6.65 18.67 1.74
C LYS A 147 -6.50 20.03 1.04
N PHE A 148 -5.28 20.41 0.67
CA PHE A 148 -4.93 21.74 0.16
C PHE A 148 -4.31 21.68 -1.24
N ASP A 149 -4.28 20.50 -1.87
CA ASP A 149 -3.63 20.28 -3.17
C ASP A 149 -2.19 20.80 -3.22
N ALA A 150 -1.51 20.73 -2.07
CA ALA A 150 -0.14 21.23 -1.89
C ALA A 150 0.91 20.18 -2.28
N ILE A 151 0.52 18.94 -2.55
CA ILE A 151 1.43 17.85 -2.93
C ILE A 151 1.08 17.40 -4.35
N THR A 152 2.03 17.56 -5.27
CA THR A 152 1.83 17.36 -6.72
C THR A 152 3.03 16.68 -7.35
N GLN A 153 2.87 15.96 -8.46
CA GLN A 153 3.99 15.36 -9.19
C GLN A 153 4.84 16.42 -9.91
N GLU A 154 6.16 16.37 -9.73
CA GLU A 154 7.12 17.25 -10.40
C GLU A 154 7.11 16.97 -11.91
N GLY A 155 6.57 17.90 -12.69
CA GLY A 155 6.41 17.77 -14.15
C GLY A 155 4.98 17.87 -14.64
N VAL A 156 3.98 17.80 -13.75
CA VAL A 156 2.61 18.23 -14.08
C VAL A 156 2.53 19.73 -13.85
N ARG A 157 2.99 20.52 -14.83
CA ARG A 157 2.54 21.91 -14.96
C ARG A 157 1.04 21.82 -15.21
N ASN A 158 0.24 22.15 -14.20
CA ASN A 158 -1.17 22.46 -14.42
C ASN A 158 -1.20 23.68 -15.36
N GLY A 159 -1.43 23.41 -16.64
CA GLY A 159 -1.88 24.41 -17.60
C GLY A 159 -3.31 24.80 -17.31
#